data_AF-N8RIC0-F1
#
_entry.id   AF-N8RIC0-F1
#
_cell.length_a   1.000
_cell.length_b   1.000
_cell.length_c   1.000
_cell.angle_alpha   90.00
_cell.angle_beta   90.00
_cell.angle_gamma   90.00
#
_symmetry.space_group_name_H-M   'P 1'
#
loop_
_entity.id
_entity.type
_entity.pdbx_description
1 polymer ?
#
loop_
_entity_poly.entity_id
_entity_poly.type
_entity_poly.pdbx_seq_one_letter_code
_entity_poly.pdbx_strand_id
1 'polypeptide(L)'
;MTGSLKCGFRIGHFTTKTRNCICTLVLMFLFYGSSFAATEQPRAVWYRYYDKNGIANVSSSVTPEHIRYGYEALDRNMQVIKRNQPYNATQDIQQSTRRESLARQREQDLKLKRAYGNSKIATAKRDLILANLKKQLNYQQQQLQQLQQDKISFKRQEMEYYRKGEPLPPQLKNNLENNIKNIERVKKTVESLRNAYSRTEIEYADIINRLSKFEQNNPSNIP
;
A
#
# COMPACT_ATOMS: atom_id res chain seq x y z
N MET A 1 -39.93 42.55 42.09
CA MET A 1 -40.72 42.05 43.25
C MET A 1 -40.57 40.54 43.26
N THR A 2 -39.65 40.00 44.09
CA THR A 2 -39.93 39.27 45.36
C THR A 2 -40.57 37.90 45.12
N GLY A 3 -40.10 36.74 45.57
CA GLY A 3 -39.03 36.27 46.47
C GLY A 3 -38.84 34.75 46.21
N SER A 4 -37.68 34.14 46.39
CA SER A 4 -37.12 33.58 47.65
C SER A 4 -38.12 32.86 48.56
N LEU A 5 -37.90 31.55 48.79
CA LEU A 5 -37.95 30.77 50.06
C LEU A 5 -37.79 29.27 49.74
N LYS A 6 -36.64 28.65 50.03
CA LYS A 6 -36.29 27.87 51.24
C LYS A 6 -37.01 26.52 51.42
N CYS A 7 -36.23 25.43 51.36
CA CYS A 7 -36.25 24.26 52.26
C CYS A 7 -35.02 23.40 51.88
N GLY A 8 -34.21 22.78 52.71
CA GLY A 8 -34.17 22.52 54.15
C GLY A 8 -33.01 21.54 54.35
N PHE A 9 -32.17 21.82 55.33
CA PHE A 9 -30.93 21.11 55.65
C PHE A 9 -31.20 19.80 56.39
N ARG A 10 -30.47 18.72 56.09
CA ARG A 10 -30.20 17.65 57.05
C ARG A 10 -28.74 17.21 56.98
N ILE A 11 -28.03 17.47 58.08
CA ILE A 11 -26.70 16.97 58.39
C ILE A 11 -26.79 15.46 58.62
N GLY A 12 -26.03 14.71 57.82
CA GLY A 12 -25.62 13.36 58.15
C GLY A 12 -24.18 13.41 58.65
N HIS A 13 -24.02 13.29 59.96
CA HIS A 13 -22.74 13.14 60.65
C HIS A 13 -22.19 11.74 60.30
N PHE A 14 -21.12 11.66 59.48
CA PHE A 14 -20.35 10.42 59.37
C PHE A 14 -18.86 10.73 59.50
N THR A 15 -18.48 10.87 60.76
CA THR A 15 -17.15 11.13 61.25
C THR A 15 -16.32 9.84 61.21
N THR A 16 -15.05 9.98 60.84
CA THR A 16 -13.94 9.21 61.43
C THR A 16 -13.74 7.74 61.05
N LYS A 17 -14.11 7.28 59.84
CA LYS A 17 -13.61 5.97 59.34
C LYS A 17 -12.97 5.96 57.96
N THR A 18 -13.06 7.06 57.22
CA THR A 18 -12.53 7.18 55.84
C THR A 18 -11.12 7.76 55.79
N ARG A 19 -10.64 8.43 56.84
CA ARG A 19 -9.29 9.02 56.89
C ARG A 19 -8.18 8.02 57.24
N ASN A 20 -8.50 6.96 57.99
CA ASN A 20 -7.52 5.94 58.41
C ASN A 20 -7.33 4.81 57.40
N CYS A 21 -8.28 4.58 56.47
CA CYS A 21 -8.09 3.61 55.37
C CYS A 21 -7.22 4.16 54.24
N ILE A 22 -7.21 5.49 54.03
CA ILE A 22 -6.40 6.11 52.97
C ILE A 22 -4.92 6.09 53.35
N CYS A 23 -4.60 6.31 54.63
CA CYS A 23 -3.22 6.27 55.12
C CYS A 23 -2.63 4.85 55.15
N THR A 24 -3.42 3.80 55.39
CA THR A 24 -2.93 2.41 55.36
C THR A 24 -2.75 1.87 53.93
N LEU A 25 -3.59 2.29 52.98
CA LEU A 25 -3.45 1.92 51.57
C LEU A 25 -2.24 2.61 50.90
N VAL A 26 -1.92 3.84 51.27
CA VAL A 26 -0.73 4.55 50.76
C VAL A 26 0.56 4.02 51.36
N LEU A 27 0.55 3.59 52.63
CA LEU A 27 1.74 3.00 53.27
C LEU A 27 2.04 1.56 52.79
N MET A 28 1.02 0.81 52.34
CA MET A 28 1.21 -0.53 51.76
C MET A 28 1.75 -0.47 50.32
N PHE A 29 1.48 0.61 49.58
CA PHE A 29 2.03 0.81 48.23
C PHE A 29 3.52 1.23 48.23
N LEU A 30 4.00 1.80 49.34
CA LEU A 30 5.40 2.25 49.50
C LEU A 30 6.38 1.14 49.91
N PHE A 31 5.89 -0.04 50.30
CA PHE A 31 6.73 -1.19 50.69
C PHE A 31 6.86 -2.29 49.64
N TYR A 32 6.13 -2.20 48.51
CA TYR A 32 6.43 -3.00 47.31
C TYR A 32 7.45 -2.27 46.44
N GLY A 33 8.58 -1.90 47.06
CA GLY A 33 9.80 -1.58 46.33
C GLY A 33 10.30 -2.86 45.68
N SER A 34 9.72 -3.21 44.54
CA SER A 34 10.20 -4.29 43.68
C SER A 34 11.65 -3.92 43.34
N SER A 35 12.61 -4.56 43.99
CA SER A 35 13.98 -4.57 43.49
C SER A 35 13.92 -5.27 42.14
N PHE A 36 13.73 -4.50 41.08
CA PHE A 36 14.09 -4.94 39.75
C PHE A 36 15.61 -5.07 39.75
N ALA A 37 16.09 -6.23 40.19
CA ALA A 37 17.43 -6.66 39.86
C ALA A 37 17.48 -6.64 38.33
N ALA A 38 18.26 -5.71 37.78
CA ALA A 38 18.56 -5.71 36.37
C ALA A 38 19.28 -7.03 36.08
N THR A 39 18.54 -8.04 35.63
CA THR A 39 19.12 -9.28 35.13
C THR A 39 19.92 -8.88 33.90
N GLU A 40 21.24 -8.73 34.05
CA GLU A 40 22.14 -8.59 32.92
C GLU A 40 21.84 -9.76 31.99
N GLN A 41 21.35 -9.44 30.79
CA GLN A 41 21.08 -10.47 29.79
C GLN A 41 22.38 -11.23 29.53
N PRO A 42 22.39 -12.57 29.65
CA PRO A 42 23.61 -13.35 29.53
C PRO A 42 24.19 -13.14 28.13
N ARG A 43 25.38 -12.50 28.09
CA ARG A 43 26.07 -12.14 26.85
C ARG A 43 27.11 -13.18 26.47
N ALA A 44 27.20 -13.49 25.19
CA ALA A 44 28.23 -14.37 24.67
C ALA A 44 29.61 -13.73 24.89
N VAL A 45 30.49 -14.45 25.56
CA VAL A 45 31.91 -14.08 25.76
C VAL A 45 32.83 -15.08 25.08
N TRP A 46 32.44 -16.36 25.09
CA TRP A 46 33.20 -17.42 24.43
C TRP A 46 32.31 -18.18 23.44
N TYR A 47 32.95 -18.79 22.46
CA TYR A 47 32.32 -19.65 21.47
C TYR A 47 33.05 -20.98 21.48
N ARG A 48 32.29 -22.07 21.49
CA ARG A 48 32.82 -23.43 21.52
C ARG A 48 32.27 -24.25 20.38
N TYR A 49 33.11 -24.98 19.66
CA TYR A 49 32.66 -26.03 18.74
C TYR A 49 33.34 -27.36 19.06
N TYR A 50 32.76 -28.43 18.54
CA TYR A 50 33.34 -29.77 18.58
C TYR A 50 33.83 -30.11 17.19
N ASP A 51 35.10 -30.49 17.07
CA ASP A 51 35.63 -30.97 15.80
C ASP A 51 35.13 -32.39 15.49
N LYS A 52 35.54 -32.94 14.35
CA LYS A 52 35.20 -34.30 13.91
C LYS A 52 35.63 -35.40 14.89
N ASN A 53 36.58 -35.12 15.79
CA ASN A 53 37.08 -36.05 16.79
C ASN A 53 36.40 -35.85 18.15
N GLY A 54 35.45 -34.92 18.25
CA GLY A 54 34.76 -34.58 19.51
C GLY A 54 35.58 -33.68 20.45
N ILE A 55 36.66 -33.05 19.97
CA ILE A 55 37.50 -32.17 20.79
C ILE A 55 36.85 -30.78 20.85
N ALA A 56 36.65 -30.29 22.08
CA ALA A 56 36.12 -28.96 22.33
C ALA A 56 37.18 -27.88 22.06
N ASN A 57 36.89 -26.99 21.12
CA ASN A 57 37.72 -25.84 20.78
C ASN A 57 36.98 -24.57 21.18
N VAL A 58 37.62 -23.69 21.95
CA VAL A 58 37.01 -22.46 22.49
C VAL A 58 37.75 -21.23 21.97
N SER A 59 37.02 -20.24 21.50
CA SER A 59 37.56 -18.96 21.03
C SER A 59 36.73 -17.78 21.56
N SER A 60 37.31 -16.60 21.64
CA SER A 60 36.60 -15.35 21.94
C SER A 60 35.80 -14.81 20.73
N SER A 61 36.03 -15.36 19.54
CA SER A 61 35.35 -14.99 18.31
C SER A 61 34.89 -16.21 17.51
N VAL A 62 33.83 -16.02 16.71
CA VAL A 62 33.29 -17.08 15.84
C VAL A 62 34.21 -17.24 14.62
N THR A 63 34.81 -18.42 14.46
CA THR A 63 35.67 -18.77 13.31
C THR A 63 34.89 -19.56 12.25
N PRO A 64 35.42 -19.72 11.02
CA PRO A 64 34.80 -20.57 10.00
C PRO A 64 34.54 -22.02 10.47
N GLU A 65 35.38 -22.57 11.34
CA GLU A 65 35.22 -23.90 11.92
C GLU A 65 33.99 -23.99 12.83
N HIS A 66 33.75 -22.94 13.63
CA HIS A 66 32.53 -22.82 14.43
C HIS A 66 31.28 -22.84 13.54
N ILE A 67 31.30 -22.11 12.43
CA ILE A 67 30.19 -22.09 11.46
C ILE A 67 30.03 -23.47 10.81
N ARG A 68 31.13 -24.14 10.45
CA ARG A 68 31.13 -25.44 9.78
C ARG A 68 30.57 -26.56 10.66
N TYR A 69 30.95 -26.62 11.94
CA TYR A 69 30.57 -27.70 12.86
C TYR A 69 29.38 -27.36 13.76
N GLY A 70 28.89 -26.13 13.72
CA GLY A 70 27.98 -25.61 14.72
C GLY A 70 28.75 -25.26 15.99
N TYR A 71 28.19 -24.35 16.78
CA TYR A 71 28.87 -23.86 17.97
C TYR A 71 27.90 -23.48 19.06
N GLU A 72 28.42 -23.44 20.28
CA GLU A 72 27.73 -22.97 21.46
C GLU A 72 28.30 -21.60 21.83
N ALA A 73 27.42 -20.63 21.99
CA ALA A 73 27.77 -19.37 22.63
C ALA A 73 27.72 -19.60 24.15
N LEU A 74 28.77 -19.15 24.83
CA LEU A 74 29.00 -19.33 26.25
C LEU A 74 29.10 -17.97 26.94
N ASP A 75 28.63 -17.87 28.18
CA ASP A 75 28.80 -16.69 29.01
C ASP A 75 30.21 -16.60 29.64
N ARG A 76 30.41 -15.60 30.51
CA ARG A 76 31.67 -15.43 31.26
C ARG A 76 32.02 -16.63 32.14
N ASN A 77 31.03 -17.40 32.57
CA ASN A 77 31.15 -18.54 33.46
C ASN A 77 31.24 -19.86 32.68
N MET A 78 31.46 -19.82 31.36
CA MET A 78 31.50 -20.97 30.48
C MET A 78 30.19 -21.77 30.43
N GLN A 79 29.05 -21.13 30.72
CA GLN A 79 27.73 -21.73 30.61
C GLN A 79 27.14 -21.49 29.22
N VAL A 80 26.51 -22.51 28.64
CA VAL A 80 25.90 -22.43 27.31
C VAL A 80 24.66 -21.56 27.36
N ILE A 81 24.67 -20.46 26.61
CA ILE A 81 23.53 -19.54 26.49
C ILE A 81 22.77 -19.75 25.19
N LYS A 82 23.42 -20.28 24.15
CA LYS A 82 22.79 -20.55 22.85
C LYS A 82 23.56 -21.64 22.10
N ARG A 83 22.83 -22.53 21.42
CA ARG A 83 23.41 -23.51 20.48
C ARG A 83 23.05 -23.14 19.05
N ASN A 84 24.05 -23.00 18.20
CA ASN A 84 23.93 -22.72 16.78
C ASN A 84 24.24 -24.01 15.99
N GLN A 85 23.37 -24.32 15.04
CA GLN A 85 23.52 -25.51 14.20
C GLN A 85 24.68 -25.35 13.20
N PRO A 86 25.26 -26.46 12.72
CA PRO A 86 26.21 -26.44 11.62
C PRO A 86 25.64 -25.75 10.38
N TYR A 87 26.50 -25.05 9.64
CA TYR A 87 26.12 -24.41 8.40
C TYR A 87 25.60 -25.44 7.38
N ASN A 88 24.40 -25.19 6.87
CA ASN A 88 23.77 -26.00 5.86
C ASN A 88 23.63 -25.21 4.56
N ALA A 89 24.48 -25.53 3.58
CA ALA A 89 24.52 -24.86 2.29
C ALA A 89 23.20 -24.99 1.51
N THR A 90 22.50 -26.13 1.58
CA THR A 90 21.24 -26.32 0.84
C THR A 90 20.12 -25.48 1.44
N GLN A 91 20.03 -25.41 2.77
CA GLN A 91 19.10 -24.52 3.46
C GLN A 91 19.42 -23.05 3.22
N ASP A 92 20.70 -22.66 3.18
CA ASP A 92 21.06 -21.28 2.90
C ASP A 92 20.70 -20.86 1.47
N ILE A 93 20.93 -21.71 0.47
CA ILE A 93 20.52 -21.44 -0.92
C ILE A 93 18.98 -21.30 -1.05
N GLN A 94 18.22 -22.17 -0.38
CA GLN A 94 16.76 -22.06 -0.39
C GLN A 94 16.28 -20.77 0.30
N GLN A 95 16.87 -20.45 1.46
CA GLN A 95 16.50 -19.27 2.21
C GLN A 95 17.00 -17.98 1.53
N SER A 96 18.14 -17.99 0.85
CA SER A 96 18.68 -16.85 0.10
C SER A 96 17.75 -16.46 -1.03
N THR A 97 17.25 -17.43 -1.79
CA THR A 97 16.26 -17.20 -2.85
C THR A 97 14.99 -16.55 -2.31
N ARG A 98 14.50 -17.00 -1.14
CA ARG A 98 13.34 -16.37 -0.47
C ARG A 98 13.66 -14.98 0.07
N ARG A 99 14.84 -14.77 0.67
CA ARG A 99 15.28 -13.45 1.16
C ARG A 99 15.37 -12.45 0.01
N GLU A 100 15.91 -12.89 -1.13
CA GLU A 100 16.03 -12.08 -2.33
C GLU A 100 14.67 -11.74 -2.93
N SER A 101 13.76 -12.72 -3.06
CA SER A 101 12.42 -12.45 -3.59
C SER A 101 11.63 -11.48 -2.70
N LEU A 102 11.70 -11.64 -1.37
CA LEU A 102 11.09 -10.72 -0.40
C LEU A 102 11.75 -9.33 -0.43
N ALA A 103 13.07 -9.24 -0.64
CA ALA A 103 13.74 -7.95 -0.80
C ALA A 103 13.25 -7.23 -2.07
N ARG A 104 13.20 -7.93 -3.20
CA ARG A 104 12.68 -7.39 -4.47
C ARG A 104 11.22 -6.93 -4.36
N GLN A 105 10.36 -7.72 -3.70
CA GLN A 105 8.96 -7.33 -3.47
C GLN A 105 8.87 -6.04 -2.64
N ARG A 106 9.62 -5.95 -1.53
CA ARG A 106 9.67 -4.73 -0.70
C ARG A 106 10.16 -3.51 -1.48
N GLU A 107 11.19 -3.67 -2.31
CA GLU A 107 11.69 -2.59 -3.16
C GLU A 107 10.64 -2.12 -4.16
N GLN A 108 9.93 -3.04 -4.80
CA GLN A 108 8.86 -2.73 -5.74
C GLN A 108 7.70 -1.99 -5.06
N ASP A 109 7.30 -2.42 -3.87
CA ASP A 109 6.20 -1.79 -3.14
C ASP A 109 6.61 -0.40 -2.62
N LEU A 110 7.86 -0.23 -2.17
CA LEU A 110 8.39 1.09 -1.83
C LEU A 110 8.45 2.01 -3.05
N LYS A 111 8.83 1.50 -4.22
CA LYS A 111 8.79 2.26 -5.48
C LYS A 111 7.36 2.67 -5.83
N LEU A 112 6.39 1.77 -5.66
CA LEU A 112 4.98 2.05 -5.89
C LEU A 112 4.46 3.14 -4.95
N LYS A 113 4.77 3.03 -3.65
CA LYS A 113 4.44 4.04 -2.64
C LYS A 113 5.06 5.40 -2.97
N ARG A 114 6.31 5.45 -3.43
CA ARG A 114 6.96 6.71 -3.86
C ARG A 114 6.29 7.34 -5.08
N ALA A 115 5.84 6.52 -6.04
CA ALA A 115 5.25 7.03 -7.28
C ALA A 115 3.80 7.53 -7.11
N TYR A 116 3.02 6.91 -6.22
CA TYR A 116 1.58 7.17 -6.11
C TYR A 116 1.15 7.67 -4.72
N GLY A 117 2.04 7.64 -3.74
CA GLY A 117 1.74 8.02 -2.35
C GLY A 117 1.01 6.92 -1.62
N ASN A 118 -0.32 6.98 -1.63
CA ASN A 118 -1.19 6.03 -0.95
C ASN A 118 -2.36 5.60 -1.86
N SER A 119 -3.09 4.57 -1.43
CA SER A 119 -4.22 4.01 -2.19
C SER A 119 -5.31 5.06 -2.50
N LYS A 120 -5.60 5.98 -1.58
CA LYS A 120 -6.60 7.05 -1.76
C LYS A 120 -6.16 8.08 -2.82
N ILE A 121 -4.92 8.52 -2.81
CA ILE A 121 -4.35 9.46 -3.80
C ILE A 121 -4.33 8.80 -5.18
N ALA A 122 -3.92 7.54 -5.27
CA ALA A 122 -3.95 6.78 -6.52
C ALA A 122 -5.39 6.68 -7.08
N THR A 123 -6.37 6.46 -6.21
CA THR A 123 -7.81 6.42 -6.57
C THR A 123 -8.28 7.76 -7.10
N ALA A 124 -8.00 8.86 -6.40
CA ALA A 124 -8.38 10.21 -6.85
C ALA A 124 -7.75 10.57 -8.20
N LYS A 125 -6.48 10.19 -8.42
CA LYS A 125 -5.77 10.40 -9.68
C LYS A 125 -6.39 9.58 -10.83
N ARG A 126 -6.74 8.31 -10.58
CA ARG A 126 -7.48 7.48 -11.53
C ARG A 126 -8.78 8.17 -11.95
N ASP A 127 -9.59 8.56 -10.97
CA ASP A 127 -10.92 9.11 -11.21
C ASP A 127 -10.85 10.42 -12.02
N LEU A 128 -9.85 11.26 -11.73
CA LEU A 128 -9.56 12.47 -12.52
C LEU A 128 -9.22 12.14 -13.99
N ILE A 129 -8.33 11.17 -14.22
CA ILE A 129 -7.93 10.76 -15.57
C ILE A 129 -9.12 10.17 -16.33
N LEU A 130 -9.87 9.26 -15.70
CA LEU A 130 -11.04 8.63 -16.30
C LEU A 130 -12.13 9.66 -16.62
N ALA A 131 -12.36 10.64 -15.75
CA ALA A 131 -13.30 11.73 -16.01
C ALA A 131 -12.87 12.57 -17.24
N ASN A 132 -11.57 12.86 -17.38
CA ASN A 132 -11.05 13.57 -18.54
C ASN A 132 -11.21 12.75 -19.84
N LEU A 133 -10.80 11.48 -19.82
CA LEU A 133 -10.97 10.58 -20.97
C LEU A 133 -12.43 10.45 -21.38
N LYS A 134 -13.35 10.36 -20.40
CA LYS A 134 -14.80 10.31 -20.66
C LYS A 134 -15.30 11.60 -21.29
N LYS A 135 -14.83 12.77 -20.83
CA LYS A 135 -15.17 14.06 -21.44
C LYS A 135 -14.70 14.13 -22.90
N GLN A 136 -13.47 13.71 -23.18
CA GLN A 136 -12.93 13.65 -24.54
C GLN A 136 -13.74 12.69 -25.42
N LEU A 137 -14.07 11.50 -24.90
CA LEU A 137 -14.86 10.50 -25.62
C LEU A 137 -16.25 11.02 -25.97
N ASN A 138 -16.94 11.67 -25.03
CA ASN A 138 -18.25 12.28 -25.29
C ASN A 138 -18.16 13.35 -26.38
N TYR A 139 -17.15 14.22 -26.32
CA TYR A 139 -16.93 15.24 -27.34
C TYR A 139 -16.70 14.63 -28.73
N GLN A 140 -15.84 13.61 -28.83
CA GLN A 140 -15.56 12.93 -30.11
C GLN A 140 -16.79 12.18 -30.63
N GLN A 141 -17.62 11.62 -29.76
CA GLN A 141 -18.88 10.99 -30.15
C GLN A 141 -19.90 12.00 -30.69
N GLN A 142 -20.03 13.17 -30.07
CA GLN A 142 -20.87 14.25 -30.58
C GLN A 142 -20.37 14.74 -31.95
N GLN A 143 -19.06 14.90 -32.11
CA GLN A 143 -18.46 15.23 -33.39
C GLN A 143 -18.75 14.17 -34.46
N LEU A 144 -18.67 12.88 -34.11
CA LEU A 144 -19.00 11.78 -35.01
C LEU A 144 -20.47 11.81 -35.44
N GLN A 145 -21.39 12.07 -34.50
CA GLN A 145 -22.82 12.20 -34.80
C GLN A 145 -23.09 13.35 -35.77
N GLN A 146 -22.46 14.51 -35.56
CA GLN A 146 -22.59 15.65 -36.47
C GLN A 146 -22.08 15.28 -37.87
N LEU A 147 -20.90 14.68 -37.99
CA LEU A 147 -20.36 14.26 -39.28
C LEU A 147 -21.26 13.24 -39.99
N GLN A 148 -21.90 12.33 -39.25
CA GLN A 148 -22.86 11.38 -39.80
C GLN A 148 -24.12 12.09 -40.32
N GLN A 149 -24.61 13.10 -39.61
CA GLN A 149 -25.74 13.90 -40.06
C GLN A 149 -25.39 14.70 -41.34
N ASP A 150 -24.19 15.29 -41.38
CA ASP A 150 -23.69 16.00 -42.55
C ASP A 150 -23.57 15.06 -43.76
N LYS A 151 -23.08 13.84 -43.55
CA LYS A 151 -23.02 12.80 -44.59
C LYS A 151 -24.40 12.53 -45.20
N ILE A 152 -25.42 12.39 -44.36
CA ILE A 152 -26.80 12.15 -44.80
C ILE A 152 -27.29 13.35 -45.62
N SER A 153 -27.03 14.58 -45.17
CA SER A 153 -27.37 15.80 -45.91
C SER A 153 -26.70 15.86 -47.29
N PHE A 154 -25.38 15.64 -47.37
CA PHE A 154 -24.66 15.62 -48.64
C PHE A 154 -25.14 14.51 -49.58
N LYS A 155 -25.45 13.32 -49.05
CA LYS A 155 -26.04 12.24 -49.84
C LYS A 155 -27.41 12.59 -50.39
N ARG A 156 -28.27 13.28 -49.63
CA ARG A 156 -29.55 13.77 -50.14
C ARG A 156 -29.36 14.78 -51.27
N GLN A 157 -28.42 15.71 -51.13
CA GLN A 157 -28.10 16.68 -52.19
C GLN A 157 -27.61 15.96 -53.45
N GLU A 158 -26.70 15.00 -53.30
CA GLU A 158 -26.21 14.17 -54.41
C GLU A 158 -27.36 13.46 -55.15
N MET A 159 -28.32 12.88 -54.41
CA MET A 159 -29.51 12.24 -54.99
C MET A 159 -30.41 13.21 -55.75
N GLU A 160 -30.57 14.46 -55.29
CA GLU A 160 -31.37 15.46 -56.01
C GLU A 160 -30.72 15.84 -57.35
N TYR A 161 -29.38 15.95 -57.42
CA TYR A 161 -28.68 16.18 -58.69
C TYR A 161 -28.88 15.01 -59.65
N TYR A 162 -28.75 13.77 -59.16
CA TYR A 162 -29.03 12.58 -59.97
C TYR A 162 -30.48 12.55 -60.48
N ARG A 163 -31.45 12.94 -59.66
CA ARG A 163 -32.87 13.00 -60.06
C ARG A 163 -33.12 14.05 -61.15
N LYS A 164 -32.39 15.16 -61.12
CA LYS A 164 -32.46 16.23 -62.13
C LYS A 164 -31.65 15.93 -63.40
N GLY A 165 -30.80 14.90 -63.39
CA GLY A 165 -29.87 14.62 -64.49
C GLY A 165 -28.75 15.66 -64.60
N GLU A 166 -28.52 16.46 -63.56
CA GLU A 166 -27.49 17.49 -63.52
C GLU A 166 -26.15 16.93 -63.04
N PRO A 167 -25.01 17.44 -63.52
CA PRO A 167 -23.70 17.02 -63.05
C PRO A 167 -23.47 17.44 -61.59
N LEU A 168 -22.84 16.57 -60.80
CA LEU A 168 -22.57 16.83 -59.39
C LEU A 168 -21.54 17.97 -59.23
N PRO A 169 -21.83 19.03 -58.43
CA PRO A 169 -20.88 20.11 -58.21
C PRO A 169 -19.56 19.60 -57.57
N PRO A 170 -18.38 20.08 -58.02
CA PRO A 170 -17.10 19.67 -57.46
C PRO A 170 -16.99 19.89 -55.95
N GLN A 171 -17.59 20.96 -55.43
CA GLN A 171 -17.62 21.27 -54.01
C GLN A 171 -18.36 20.19 -53.20
N LEU A 172 -19.49 19.68 -53.71
CA LEU A 172 -20.27 18.65 -53.04
C LEU A 172 -19.50 17.32 -52.98
N LYS A 173 -18.82 16.96 -54.07
CA LYS A 173 -17.92 15.80 -54.10
C LYS A 173 -16.80 15.92 -53.05
N ASN A 174 -16.12 17.06 -53.02
CA ASN A 174 -15.05 17.31 -52.04
C ASN A 174 -15.56 17.27 -50.60
N ASN A 175 -16.74 17.84 -50.32
CA ASN A 175 -17.35 17.80 -49.00
C ASN A 175 -17.66 16.36 -48.57
N LEU A 176 -18.18 15.53 -49.47
CA LEU A 176 -18.47 14.13 -49.21
C LEU A 176 -17.20 13.33 -48.89
N GLU A 177 -16.15 13.49 -49.69
CA GLU A 177 -14.85 12.83 -49.49
C GLU A 177 -14.20 13.25 -48.17
N ASN A 178 -14.19 14.55 -47.86
CA ASN A 178 -13.64 15.07 -46.62
C ASN A 178 -14.44 14.61 -45.41
N ASN A 179 -15.76 14.61 -45.49
CA ASN A 179 -16.64 14.10 -44.43
C ASN A 179 -16.37 12.62 -44.14
N ILE A 180 -16.26 11.77 -45.17
CA ILE A 180 -15.94 10.34 -45.01
C ILE A 180 -14.56 10.17 -44.34
N LYS A 181 -13.54 10.89 -44.80
CA LYS A 181 -12.20 10.86 -44.18
C LYS A 181 -12.23 11.30 -42.71
N ASN A 182 -13.01 12.33 -42.39
CA ASN A 182 -13.16 12.83 -41.03
C ASN A 182 -13.90 11.82 -40.13
N ILE A 183 -14.96 11.18 -40.62
CA ILE A 183 -15.66 10.10 -39.91
C ILE A 183 -14.69 8.99 -39.53
N GLU A 184 -13.89 8.51 -40.47
CA GLU A 184 -12.92 7.44 -40.20
C GLU A 184 -11.83 7.87 -39.23
N ARG A 185 -11.36 9.11 -39.30
CA ARG A 185 -10.41 9.67 -38.33
C ARG A 185 -11.00 9.70 -36.91
N VAL A 186 -12.20 10.27 -36.76
CA VAL A 186 -12.86 10.39 -35.45
C VAL A 186 -13.19 9.02 -34.88
N LYS A 187 -13.63 8.05 -35.69
CA LYS A 187 -13.83 6.66 -35.23
C LYS A 187 -12.56 6.05 -34.65
N LYS A 188 -11.41 6.20 -35.33
CA LYS A 188 -10.12 5.73 -34.81
C LYS A 188 -9.74 6.41 -33.50
N THR A 189 -10.00 7.71 -33.39
CA THR A 189 -9.78 8.46 -32.13
C THR A 189 -10.67 7.97 -31.00
N VAL A 190 -11.97 7.76 -31.25
CA VAL A 190 -12.90 7.21 -30.25
C VAL A 190 -12.43 5.84 -29.78
N GLU A 191 -11.98 4.98 -30.70
CA GLU A 191 -11.48 3.65 -30.36
C GLU A 191 -10.18 3.72 -29.52
N SER A 192 -9.26 4.60 -29.89
CA SER A 192 -8.04 4.83 -29.09
C SER A 192 -8.37 5.33 -27.68
N LEU A 193 -9.33 6.26 -27.54
CA LEU A 193 -9.78 6.76 -26.23
C LEU A 193 -10.45 5.68 -25.39
N ARG A 194 -11.27 4.80 -25.99
CA ARG A 194 -11.87 3.65 -25.29
C ARG A 194 -10.80 2.70 -24.77
N ASN A 195 -9.82 2.38 -25.59
CA ASN A 195 -8.69 1.53 -25.20
C ASN A 195 -7.87 2.18 -24.09
N ALA A 196 -7.60 3.49 -24.17
CA ALA A 196 -6.89 4.23 -23.13
C ALA A 196 -7.68 4.24 -21.80
N TYR A 197 -9.00 4.41 -21.86
CA TYR A 197 -9.87 4.34 -20.68
C TYR A 197 -9.78 2.98 -20.00
N SER A 198 -9.98 1.89 -20.75
CA SER A 198 -9.93 0.54 -20.20
C SER A 198 -8.56 0.18 -19.64
N ARG A 199 -7.47 0.53 -20.34
CA ARG A 199 -6.10 0.32 -19.84
C ARG A 199 -5.85 1.07 -18.54
N THR A 200 -6.24 2.34 -18.48
CA THR A 200 -6.09 3.15 -17.26
C THR A 200 -6.87 2.54 -16.10
N GLU A 201 -8.09 2.08 -16.34
CA GLU A 201 -8.92 1.42 -15.32
C GLU A 201 -8.24 0.17 -14.75
N ILE A 202 -7.72 -0.70 -15.62
CA ILE A 202 -7.02 -1.94 -15.23
C ILE A 202 -5.72 -1.63 -14.49
N GLU A 203 -4.88 -0.74 -15.04
CA GLU A 203 -3.60 -0.36 -14.46
C GLU A 203 -3.76 0.21 -13.05
N TYR A 204 -4.67 1.17 -12.87
CA TYR A 204 -4.91 1.75 -11.56
C TYR A 204 -5.59 0.79 -10.60
N ALA A 205 -6.42 -0.15 -11.06
CA ALA A 205 -7.00 -1.18 -10.20
C ALA A 205 -5.91 -2.06 -9.55
N ASP A 206 -4.90 -2.49 -10.32
CA ASP A 206 -3.75 -3.24 -9.78
C ASP A 206 -2.94 -2.39 -8.80
N ILE A 207 -2.60 -1.15 -9.18
CA ILE A 207 -1.83 -0.22 -8.33
C ILE A 207 -2.53 0.00 -6.99
N ILE A 208 -3.84 0.28 -7.01
CA ILE A 208 -4.64 0.53 -5.80
C ILE A 208 -4.70 -0.73 -4.92
N ASN A 209 -4.87 -1.92 -5.52
CA ASN A 209 -4.89 -3.20 -4.80
C ASN A 209 -3.56 -3.48 -4.09
N ARG A 210 -2.45 -3.26 -4.79
CA ARG A 210 -1.11 -3.46 -4.22
C ARG A 210 -0.82 -2.47 -3.10
N LEU A 211 -1.14 -1.18 -3.29
CA LEU A 211 -0.98 -0.16 -2.25
C LEU A 211 -1.84 -0.45 -1.03
N SER A 212 -3.10 -0.86 -1.20
CA SER A 212 -3.98 -1.15 -0.07
C SER A 212 -3.49 -2.36 0.75
N LYS A 213 -3.00 -3.41 0.09
CA LYS A 213 -2.35 -4.55 0.77
C LYS A 213 -1.09 -4.13 1.52
N PHE A 214 -0.26 -3.29 0.91
CA PHE A 214 0.94 -2.77 1.56
C PHE A 214 0.62 -1.95 2.82
N GLU A 215 -0.41 -1.11 2.76
CA GLU A 215 -0.91 -0.31 3.89
C GLU A 215 -1.48 -1.18 5.01
N GLN A 216 -2.28 -2.20 4.69
CA GLN A 216 -2.82 -3.16 5.67
C GLN A 216 -1.72 -3.94 6.41
N ASN A 217 -0.66 -4.33 5.70
CA ASN A 217 0.47 -5.04 6.28
C ASN A 217 1.42 -4.14 7.11
N ASN A 218 1.27 -2.80 7.02
CA ASN A 218 2.14 -1.83 7.70
C ASN A 218 1.30 -0.67 8.30
N PRO A 219 0.48 -0.93 9.34
CA PRO A 219 -0.50 0.03 9.86
C PRO A 219 0.12 1.28 10.51
N SER A 220 1.39 1.24 10.93
CA SER A 220 2.14 2.37 11.47
C SER A 220 2.54 3.43 10.43
N ASN A 221 2.11 3.26 9.17
CA ASN A 221 2.45 4.12 8.04
C ASN A 221 1.21 4.78 7.40
N ILE A 222 0.07 4.73 8.09
CA ILE A 222 -1.18 5.40 7.70
C ILE A 222 -1.07 6.87 8.16
N PRO A 223 -1.14 7.86 7.25
CA PRO A 223 -1.17 9.27 7.61
C PRO A 223 -2.46 9.67 8.32
#